data_AF-A0A0K8VSW1-F1
#
_entry.id   AF-A0A0K8VSW1-F1
#
_cell.length_a   1.000
_cell.length_b   1.000
_cell.length_c   1.000
_cell.angle_alpha   90.00
_cell.angle_beta   90.00
_cell.angle_gamma   90.00
#
_symmetry.space_group_name_H-M   'P 1'
#
loop_
_entity.id
_entity.type
_entity.pdbx_description
1 polymer ?
#
loop_
_entity_poly.entity_id
_entity_poly.type
_entity_poly.pdbx_seq_one_letter_code
_entity_poly.pdbx_strand_id
1 'polypeptide(L)'
;MSQNRSVSSKNPNLDEMSSDFLYHLAVNVPDTKNTVDIKKQYGHIKVVCLGGKDSRMLELAKYIHFKVYDGNSGSDYERNLFEEGHRYAGFMVGCVLCVSHGVGSSTMSVVLHELIKLVRYAECVDPLFIRIGTSGGLGIKPGTVVVANKGYNGLLRSEYEIVSIM
;
A
#
# COMPACT_ATOMS: atom_id res chain seq x y z
N MET A 1 -19.44 -8.65 15.61
CA MET A 1 -19.35 -7.20 15.37
C MET A 1 -17.88 -6.82 15.56
N SER A 2 -17.11 -6.64 14.48
CA SER A 2 -15.72 -6.19 14.63
C SER A 2 -15.73 -4.72 15.05
N GLN A 3 -14.88 -4.38 16.02
CA GLN A 3 -14.62 -3.00 16.40
C GLN A 3 -13.95 -2.33 15.21
N ASN A 4 -14.65 -1.42 14.52
CA ASN A 4 -14.09 -0.64 13.40
C ASN A 4 -12.90 0.19 13.92
N ARG A 5 -11.68 -0.24 13.61
CA ARG A 5 -10.45 0.50 13.96
C ARG A 5 -10.07 1.41 12.81
N SER A 6 -10.00 2.72 13.07
CA SER A 6 -9.33 3.66 12.17
C SER A 6 -7.81 3.43 12.22
N VAL A 7 -7.13 3.72 11.12
CA VAL A 7 -5.68 3.55 11.04
C VAL A 7 -4.98 4.59 11.94
N SER A 8 -4.45 4.12 13.06
CA SER A 8 -3.66 4.96 13.98
C SER A 8 -2.24 5.15 13.43
N SER A 9 -1.86 6.38 13.12
CA SER A 9 -0.45 6.73 12.99
C SER A 9 0.18 6.84 14.39
N LYS A 10 1.44 6.43 14.54
CA LYS A 10 2.20 6.61 15.79
C LYS A 10 2.96 7.95 15.82
N ASN A 11 2.55 8.90 14.99
CA ASN A 11 3.22 10.20 14.86
C ASN A 11 2.25 11.31 15.29
N PRO A 12 2.43 11.89 16.50
CA PRO A 12 1.54 12.95 17.00
C PRO A 12 1.61 14.22 16.15
N ASN A 13 2.74 14.49 15.50
CA ASN A 13 2.92 15.69 14.68
C ASN A 13 1.97 15.73 13.47
N LEU A 14 1.49 14.57 12.99
CA LEU A 14 0.51 14.54 11.89
C LEU A 14 -0.82 15.21 12.29
N ASP A 15 -1.17 15.17 13.57
CA ASP A 15 -2.38 15.80 14.08
C ASP A 15 -2.21 17.31 14.26
N GLU A 16 -1.01 17.85 14.14
CA GLU A 16 -0.73 19.29 14.23
C GLU A 16 -0.56 19.94 12.85
N MET A 17 -0.29 19.15 11.82
CA MET A 17 -0.14 19.64 10.45
C MET A 17 -1.45 20.22 9.91
N SER A 18 -1.41 21.35 9.22
CA SER A 18 -2.57 21.93 8.52
C SER A 18 -2.79 21.33 7.14
N SER A 19 -1.71 20.91 6.47
CA SER A 19 -1.70 20.28 5.15
C SER A 19 -0.60 19.23 5.11
N ASP A 20 -0.69 18.27 4.19
CA ASP A 20 0.32 17.25 3.98
C ASP A 20 0.45 16.94 2.49
N PHE A 21 1.65 16.61 2.04
CA PHE A 21 1.90 16.20 0.66
C PHE A 21 2.59 14.84 0.69
N LEU A 22 1.90 13.82 0.18
CA LEU A 22 2.46 12.49 0.00
C LEU A 22 3.35 12.52 -1.23
N TYR A 23 4.60 12.94 -1.02
CA TYR A 23 5.50 13.37 -2.08
C TYR A 23 5.74 12.30 -3.15
N HIS A 24 5.98 11.05 -2.74
CA HIS A 24 6.32 9.98 -3.68
C HIS A 24 5.10 9.41 -4.38
N LEU A 25 3.91 9.56 -3.80
CA LEU A 25 2.61 9.25 -4.41
C LEU A 25 2.02 10.43 -5.21
N ALA A 26 2.59 11.64 -5.09
CA ALA A 26 2.04 12.89 -5.61
C ALA A 26 0.58 13.15 -5.20
N VAL A 27 0.22 12.86 -3.93
CA VAL A 27 -1.12 13.13 -3.40
C VAL A 27 -1.08 14.34 -2.48
N ASN A 28 -1.83 15.38 -2.83
CA ASN A 28 -1.99 16.57 -2.01
C ASN A 28 -3.16 16.42 -1.02
N VAL A 29 -2.90 16.66 0.26
CA VAL A 29 -3.89 16.76 1.33
C VAL A 29 -3.89 18.22 1.81
N PRO A 30 -4.67 19.10 1.15
CA PRO A 30 -4.59 20.54 1.40
C PRO A 30 -5.09 20.95 2.79
N ASP A 31 -6.02 20.18 3.36
CA ASP A 31 -6.55 20.36 4.71
C ASP A 31 -6.63 18.99 5.40
N THR A 32 -5.78 18.78 6.41
CA THR A 32 -5.76 17.52 7.18
C THR A 32 -6.92 17.41 8.17
N LYS A 33 -7.64 18.51 8.44
CA LYS A 33 -8.81 18.57 9.32
C LYS A 33 -10.11 18.34 8.56
N ASN A 34 -10.09 18.61 7.24
CA ASN A 34 -11.21 18.38 6.34
C ASN A 34 -10.76 17.56 5.12
N THR A 35 -10.72 16.24 5.28
CA THR A 35 -10.22 15.32 4.26
C THR A 35 -11.33 14.75 3.36
N VAL A 36 -12.45 15.45 3.19
CA VAL A 36 -13.62 14.97 2.43
C VAL A 36 -13.25 14.51 1.02
N ASP A 37 -12.39 15.24 0.31
CA ASP A 37 -11.98 14.88 -1.05
C ASP A 37 -11.11 13.62 -1.07
N ILE A 38 -10.18 13.49 -0.11
CA ILE A 38 -9.33 12.29 0.03
C ILE A 38 -10.20 11.08 0.38
N LYS A 39 -11.16 11.23 1.30
CA LYS A 39 -12.11 10.18 1.68
C LYS A 39 -13.01 9.78 0.52
N LYS A 40 -13.49 10.74 -0.28
CA LYS A 40 -14.29 10.46 -1.48
C LYS A 40 -13.51 9.62 -2.48
N GLN A 41 -12.23 9.93 -2.66
CA GLN A 41 -11.38 9.24 -3.64
C GLN A 41 -10.88 7.87 -3.14
N TYR A 42 -10.55 7.74 -1.86
CA TYR A 42 -9.80 6.58 -1.35
C TYR A 42 -10.47 5.85 -0.18
N GLY A 43 -11.53 6.39 0.43
CA GLY A 43 -12.13 5.86 1.66
C GLY A 43 -12.82 4.50 1.51
N HIS A 44 -13.05 4.06 0.27
CA HIS A 44 -13.61 2.75 -0.05
C HIS A 44 -12.56 1.64 -0.11
N ILE A 45 -11.26 1.95 0.04
CA ILE A 45 -10.19 0.95 0.05
C ILE A 45 -10.37 0.00 1.23
N LYS A 46 -10.33 -1.31 0.92
CA LYS A 46 -10.35 -2.41 1.89
C LYS A 46 -9.08 -3.24 1.86
N VAL A 47 -8.39 -3.30 0.72
CA VAL A 47 -7.16 -4.06 0.56
C VAL A 47 -6.13 -3.22 -0.18
N VAL A 48 -4.90 -3.20 0.32
CA VAL A 48 -3.73 -2.61 -0.33
C VAL A 48 -2.76 -3.73 -0.67
N CYS A 49 -2.56 -3.98 -1.96
CA CYS A 49 -1.62 -4.95 -2.48
C CYS A 49 -0.31 -4.25 -2.88
N LEU A 50 0.81 -4.69 -2.35
CA LEU A 50 2.16 -4.16 -2.60
C LEU A 50 2.98 -5.17 -3.42
N GLY A 51 3.65 -4.72 -4.47
CA GLY A 51 4.59 -5.55 -5.23
C GLY A 51 5.73 -4.76 -5.90
N GLY A 52 6.72 -5.47 -6.44
CA GLY A 52 7.98 -4.81 -6.81
C GLY A 52 7.92 -3.92 -8.06
N LYS A 53 7.32 -4.39 -9.15
CA LYS A 53 7.33 -3.72 -10.46
C LYS A 53 5.96 -3.16 -10.80
N ASP A 54 5.92 -1.98 -11.40
CA ASP A 54 4.69 -1.28 -11.83
C ASP A 54 3.83 -2.17 -12.73
N SER A 55 4.43 -2.75 -13.77
CA SER A 55 3.73 -3.65 -14.69
C SER A 55 3.10 -4.85 -14.00
N ARG A 56 3.73 -5.39 -12.95
CA ARG A 56 3.19 -6.50 -12.18
C ARG A 56 1.96 -6.08 -11.37
N MET A 57 1.94 -4.84 -10.88
CA MET A 57 0.81 -4.31 -10.14
C MET A 57 -0.36 -3.94 -11.05
N LEU A 58 -0.08 -3.46 -12.26
CA LEU A 58 -1.09 -3.30 -13.29
C LEU A 58 -1.71 -4.65 -13.70
N GLU A 59 -0.88 -5.66 -13.96
CA GLU A 59 -1.37 -7.01 -14.29
C GLU A 59 -2.17 -7.62 -13.14
N LEU A 60 -1.79 -7.37 -11.88
CA LEU A 60 -2.59 -7.78 -10.74
C LEU A 60 -3.95 -7.06 -10.69
N ALA A 61 -3.97 -5.75 -10.92
CA ALA A 61 -5.22 -4.98 -10.97
C ALA A 61 -6.15 -5.50 -12.07
N LYS A 62 -5.60 -5.74 -13.27
CA LYS A 62 -6.31 -6.37 -14.40
C LYS A 62 -6.83 -7.76 -14.06
N TYR A 63 -6.01 -8.59 -13.41
CA TYR A 63 -6.42 -9.92 -12.97
C TYR A 63 -7.60 -9.84 -12.00
N ILE A 64 -7.53 -8.96 -10.99
CA ILE A 64 -8.62 -8.76 -10.03
C ILE A 64 -9.88 -8.27 -10.72
N HIS A 65 -9.77 -7.32 -11.66
CA HIS A 65 -10.91 -6.80 -12.42
C HIS A 65 -11.66 -7.93 -13.14
N PHE A 66 -10.94 -8.77 -13.90
CA PHE A 66 -11.59 -9.83 -14.69
C PHE A 66 -11.94 -11.09 -13.88
N LYS A 67 -11.16 -11.45 -12.86
CA LYS A 67 -11.32 -12.72 -12.15
C LYS A 67 -12.08 -12.62 -10.85
N VAL A 68 -12.09 -11.45 -10.20
CA VAL A 68 -12.78 -11.22 -8.93
C VAL A 68 -14.06 -10.43 -9.16
N TYR A 69 -14.00 -9.39 -10.01
CA TYR A 69 -15.14 -8.53 -10.30
C TYR A 69 -15.89 -8.89 -11.59
N ASP A 70 -15.49 -9.94 -12.30
CA ASP A 70 -16.09 -10.37 -13.58
C ASP A 70 -16.22 -9.22 -14.60
N GLY A 71 -15.20 -8.35 -14.66
CA GLY A 71 -15.17 -7.18 -15.54
C GLY A 71 -15.98 -5.97 -15.04
N ASN A 72 -16.60 -6.05 -13.86
CA ASN A 72 -17.55 -5.03 -13.36
C ASN A 72 -17.04 -4.31 -12.10
N SER A 73 -15.74 -4.02 -12.00
CA SER A 73 -15.18 -3.34 -10.82
C SER A 73 -15.58 -1.86 -10.70
N GLY A 74 -16.12 -1.26 -11.76
CA GLY A 74 -16.54 0.15 -11.79
C GLY A 74 -15.38 1.16 -11.69
N SER A 75 -14.15 0.72 -11.90
CA SER A 75 -12.92 1.49 -11.69
C SER A 75 -12.12 1.59 -12.98
N ASP A 76 -11.47 2.74 -13.17
CA ASP A 76 -10.45 2.94 -14.22
C ASP A 76 -9.11 2.34 -13.76
N TYR A 77 -9.02 1.01 -13.80
CA TYR A 77 -7.90 0.26 -13.21
C TYR A 77 -6.59 0.39 -14.00
N GLU A 78 -6.64 0.85 -15.25
CA GLU A 78 -5.45 1.03 -16.11
C GLU A 78 -4.75 2.36 -15.85
N ARG A 79 -5.48 3.35 -15.32
CA ARG A 79 -4.92 4.64 -14.95
C ARG A 79 -3.98 4.50 -13.75
N ASN A 80 -2.74 4.96 -13.94
CA ASN A 80 -1.80 5.12 -12.84
C ASN A 80 -2.15 6.37 -12.03
N LEU A 81 -2.61 6.17 -10.79
CA LEU A 81 -3.00 7.25 -9.88
C LEU A 81 -1.82 8.11 -9.40
N PHE A 82 -0.60 7.56 -9.44
CA PHE A 82 0.60 8.15 -8.85
C PHE A 82 1.65 8.50 -9.91
N GLU A 83 1.23 8.64 -11.17
CA GLU A 83 2.11 8.91 -12.32
C GLU A 83 2.98 10.15 -12.12
N GLU A 84 2.39 11.23 -11.60
CA GLU A 84 3.07 12.50 -11.29
C GLU A 84 4.16 12.37 -10.22
N GLY A 85 4.08 11.34 -9.38
CA GLY A 85 5.10 11.09 -8.36
C GLY A 85 6.39 10.50 -8.94
N HIS A 86 6.33 9.91 -10.13
CA HIS A 86 7.45 9.29 -10.87
C HIS A 86 8.26 8.23 -10.09
N ARG A 87 7.77 7.76 -8.94
CA ARG A 87 8.48 6.84 -8.03
C ARG A 87 7.78 5.50 -7.87
N TYR A 88 6.46 5.54 -7.77
CA TYR A 88 5.61 4.36 -7.58
C TYR A 88 4.41 4.46 -8.52
N ALA A 89 3.86 3.31 -8.89
CA ALA A 89 2.63 3.21 -9.65
C ALA A 89 1.51 2.69 -8.77
N GLY A 90 0.30 3.22 -8.93
CA GLY A 90 -0.89 2.85 -8.17
C GLY A 90 -2.07 2.61 -9.08
N PHE A 91 -2.74 1.48 -8.93
CA PHE A 91 -3.88 1.07 -9.74
C PHE A 91 -5.03 0.69 -8.82
N MET A 92 -6.19 1.31 -9.01
CA MET A 92 -7.37 1.06 -8.19
C MET A 92 -8.35 0.15 -8.92
N VAL A 93 -8.74 -0.95 -8.27
CA VAL A 93 -9.70 -1.92 -8.81
C VAL A 93 -10.74 -2.27 -7.76
N GLY A 94 -11.96 -1.75 -7.93
CA GLY A 94 -13.02 -1.86 -6.91
C GLY A 94 -12.54 -1.31 -5.57
N CYS A 95 -12.47 -2.14 -4.53
CA CYS A 95 -11.95 -1.76 -3.20
C CYS A 95 -10.48 -2.14 -2.95
N VAL A 96 -9.75 -2.55 -4.00
CA VAL A 96 -8.34 -2.96 -3.92
C VAL A 96 -7.44 -1.91 -4.55
N LEU A 97 -6.42 -1.47 -3.82
CA LEU A 97 -5.37 -0.60 -4.32
C LEU A 97 -4.08 -1.40 -4.54
N CYS A 98 -3.63 -1.51 -5.78
CA CYS A 98 -2.41 -2.19 -6.20
C CYS A 98 -1.27 -1.18 -6.37
N VAL A 99 -0.24 -1.22 -5.52
CA VAL A 99 0.86 -0.23 -5.50
C VAL A 99 2.22 -0.89 -5.68
N SER A 100 3.06 -0.30 -6.53
CA SER A 100 4.45 -0.74 -6.66
C SER A 100 5.33 -0.16 -5.54
N HIS A 101 6.39 -0.88 -5.18
CA HIS A 101 7.29 -0.46 -4.09
C HIS A 101 8.78 -0.58 -4.44
N GLY A 102 9.13 -0.89 -5.69
CA GLY A 102 10.52 -1.07 -6.12
C GLY A 102 11.21 -2.28 -5.48
N VAL A 103 12.51 -2.14 -5.19
CA VAL A 103 13.36 -3.22 -4.65
C VAL A 103 14.04 -2.76 -3.37
N GLY A 104 13.96 -3.62 -2.34
CA GLY A 104 14.59 -3.38 -1.04
C GLY A 104 13.63 -2.81 0.00
N SER A 105 14.10 -2.83 1.26
CA SER A 105 13.34 -2.33 2.42
C SER A 105 13.18 -0.82 2.39
N SER A 106 14.19 -0.08 1.91
CA SER A 106 14.17 1.39 1.91
C SER A 106 13.05 1.96 1.05
N THR A 107 12.92 1.51 -0.21
CA THR A 107 11.85 1.97 -1.10
C THR A 107 10.48 1.51 -0.61
N MET A 108 10.38 0.27 -0.11
CA MET A 108 9.14 -0.23 0.46
C MET A 108 8.69 0.56 1.69
N SER A 109 9.61 0.96 2.57
CA SER A 109 9.30 1.75 3.76
C SER A 109 8.73 3.12 3.39
N VAL A 110 9.33 3.81 2.42
CA VAL A 110 8.86 5.12 1.94
C VAL A 110 7.40 5.06 1.48
N VAL A 111 7.09 4.14 0.57
CA VAL A 111 5.71 4.03 0.06
C VAL A 111 4.75 3.54 1.14
N LEU A 112 5.19 2.66 2.04
CA LEU A 112 4.36 2.17 3.14
C LEU A 112 3.97 3.30 4.09
N HIS A 113 4.90 4.22 4.41
CA HIS A 113 4.61 5.40 5.22
C HIS A 113 3.57 6.30 4.56
N GLU A 114 3.70 6.59 3.27
CA GLU A 114 2.74 7.44 2.56
C GLU A 114 1.38 6.75 2.39
N LEU A 115 1.33 5.45 2.14
CA LEU A 115 0.08 4.70 2.05
C LEU A 115 -0.65 4.62 3.39
N ILE A 116 0.06 4.46 4.52
CA ILE A 116 -0.54 4.50 5.86
C ILE A 116 -1.16 5.88 6.12
N LYS A 117 -0.48 6.97 5.72
CA LYS A 117 -1.06 8.32 5.81
C LYS A 117 -2.27 8.48 4.89
N LEU A 118 -2.19 7.99 3.65
CA LEU A 118 -3.29 8.05 2.68
C LEU A 118 -4.55 7.39 3.24
N VAL A 119 -4.46 6.14 3.72
CA VAL A 119 -5.62 5.42 4.25
C VAL A 119 -6.13 6.02 5.57
N ARG A 120 -5.27 6.70 6.34
CA ARG A 120 -5.67 7.48 7.51
C ARG A 120 -6.49 8.70 7.10
N TYR A 121 -5.96 9.54 6.20
CA TYR A 121 -6.66 10.75 5.74
C TYR A 121 -7.94 10.41 4.97
N ALA A 122 -7.96 9.28 4.25
CA ALA A 122 -9.13 8.76 3.59
C ALA A 122 -10.18 8.14 4.54
N GLU A 123 -9.87 8.05 5.84
CA GLU A 123 -10.71 7.41 6.84
C GLU A 123 -11.10 5.96 6.48
N CYS A 124 -10.17 5.22 5.87
CA CYS A 124 -10.40 3.81 5.58
C CYS A 124 -10.61 3.02 6.88
N VAL A 125 -11.59 2.12 6.85
CA VAL A 125 -11.91 1.26 7.99
C VAL A 125 -11.24 -0.09 7.82
N ASP A 126 -10.29 -0.38 8.71
CA ASP A 126 -9.54 -1.65 8.81
C ASP A 126 -8.97 -2.17 7.46
N PRO A 127 -8.17 -1.35 6.73
CA PRO A 127 -7.59 -1.77 5.46
C PRO A 127 -6.53 -2.88 5.67
N LEU A 128 -6.62 -3.95 4.88
CA LEU A 128 -5.67 -5.05 4.88
C LEU A 128 -4.49 -4.76 3.94
N PHE A 129 -3.26 -4.87 4.43
CA PHE A 129 -2.05 -4.74 3.62
C PHE A 129 -1.47 -6.12 3.27
N ILE A 130 -1.24 -6.39 2.00
CA ILE A 130 -0.69 -7.65 1.49
C ILE A 130 0.51 -7.35 0.58
N ARG A 131 1.66 -7.98 0.85
CA ARG A 131 2.80 -7.96 -0.08
C ARG A 131 2.77 -9.21 -0.95
N ILE A 132 2.86 -9.03 -2.26
CA ILE A 132 2.99 -10.10 -3.25
C ILE A 132 4.34 -9.93 -3.97
N GLY A 133 5.14 -10.98 -4.02
CA GLY A 133 6.48 -10.90 -4.55
C GLY A 133 7.08 -12.25 -4.89
N THR A 134 8.30 -12.20 -5.39
CA THR A 134 9.13 -13.36 -5.67
C THR A 134 10.13 -13.58 -4.55
N SER A 135 10.51 -14.83 -4.32
CA SER A 135 11.52 -15.21 -3.32
C SER A 135 12.28 -16.46 -3.77
N GLY A 136 13.45 -16.70 -3.17
CA GLY A 136 14.18 -17.95 -3.31
C GLY A 136 13.66 -18.97 -2.29
N GLY A 137 13.17 -20.11 -2.75
CA GLY A 137 12.70 -21.20 -1.88
C GLY A 137 13.84 -22.08 -1.40
N LEU A 138 13.84 -22.46 -0.13
CA LEU A 138 14.77 -23.44 0.45
C LEU A 138 14.05 -24.77 0.67
N GLY A 139 14.54 -25.85 0.06
CA GLY A 139 13.97 -27.20 0.23
C GLY A 139 12.57 -27.41 -0.35
N ILE A 140 12.10 -26.51 -1.23
CA ILE A 140 10.77 -26.56 -1.86
C ILE A 140 10.88 -26.48 -3.38
N LYS A 141 9.86 -26.99 -4.08
CA LYS A 141 9.82 -27.03 -5.55
C LYS A 141 9.67 -25.61 -6.14
N PRO A 142 10.31 -25.30 -7.28
CA PRO A 142 10.03 -24.06 -8.02
C PRO A 142 8.54 -23.90 -8.32
N GLY A 143 8.02 -22.67 -8.18
CA GLY A 143 6.59 -22.37 -8.32
C GLY A 143 5.75 -22.56 -7.06
N THR A 144 6.31 -23.09 -5.97
CA THR A 144 5.60 -23.17 -4.68
C THR A 144 5.33 -21.77 -4.13
N VAL A 145 4.07 -21.51 -3.73
CA VAL A 145 3.68 -20.27 -3.06
C VAL A 145 3.88 -20.42 -1.55
N VAL A 146 4.59 -19.47 -0.94
CA VAL A 146 4.83 -19.43 0.50
C VAL A 146 4.05 -18.28 1.11
N VAL A 147 3.21 -18.59 2.10
CA VAL A 147 2.56 -17.58 2.95
C VAL A 147 3.43 -17.36 4.18
N ALA A 148 4.00 -16.17 4.30
CA ALA A 148 4.90 -15.84 5.41
C ALA A 148 4.13 -15.74 6.73
N ASN A 149 4.57 -16.50 7.74
CA ASN A 149 4.08 -16.36 9.11
C ASN A 149 4.85 -15.26 9.87
N LYS A 150 6.16 -15.16 9.66
CA LYS A 150 7.05 -14.18 10.31
C LYS A 150 8.12 -13.70 9.34
N GLY A 151 8.59 -12.47 9.53
CA GLY A 151 9.82 -11.96 8.93
C GLY A 151 11.02 -12.26 9.83
N TYR A 152 12.17 -12.58 9.23
CA TYR A 152 13.42 -12.83 9.94
C TYR A 152 14.56 -11.99 9.33
N ASN A 153 15.49 -11.55 10.17
CA ASN A 153 16.73 -10.91 9.74
C ASN A 153 17.80 -11.96 9.33
N GLY A 154 18.99 -11.48 8.94
CA GLY A 154 20.11 -12.35 8.54
C GLY A 154 20.66 -13.27 9.65
N LEU A 155 20.24 -13.07 10.90
CA LEU A 155 20.61 -13.88 12.06
C LEU A 155 19.49 -14.85 12.49
N LEU A 156 18.45 -15.01 11.65
CA LEU A 156 17.26 -15.83 11.94
C LEU A 156 16.49 -15.40 13.19
N ARG A 157 16.52 -14.09 13.51
CA ARG A 157 15.70 -13.48 14.56
C ARG A 157 14.51 -12.79 13.95
N SER A 158 13.35 -12.89 14.59
CA SER A 158 12.11 -12.28 14.09
C SER A 158 12.01 -10.82 14.51
N GLU A 159 12.95 -10.02 14.03
CA GLU A 159 13.18 -8.65 14.43
C GLU A 159 13.49 -7.79 13.19
N TYR A 160 13.09 -6.52 13.24
CA TYR A 160 13.44 -5.52 12.24
C TYR A 160 14.25 -4.42 12.93
N GLU A 161 15.49 -4.23 12.49
CA GLU A 161 16.42 -3.27 13.05
C GLU A 161 16.68 -2.14 12.05
N ILE A 162 16.62 -0.90 12.54
CA ILE A 162 17.10 0.28 11.82
C ILE A 162 18.32 0.78 12.61
N VAL A 163 19.50 0.74 12.00
CA VAL A 163 20.70 1.31 12.60
C VAL A 163 20.63 2.83 12.44
N SER A 164 20.43 3.53 13.55
CA SER A 164 20.62 4.98 13.61
C SER A 164 22.07 5.25 13.97
N ILE A 165 22.79 5.93 13.06
CA ILE A 165 24.10 6.49 13.38
C ILE A 165 23.80 7.83 14.06
N MET A 166 23.90 7.85 15.39
CA MET A 166 23.97 9.08 16.18
C MET A 166 25.43 9.51 16.32
#